data_AF-A0A4Y1ZRR1-F1
#
_entry.id   AF-A0A4Y1ZRR1-F1
#
_cell.length_a   1.000
_cell.length_b   1.000
_cell.length_c   1.000
_cell.angle_alpha   90.00
_cell.angle_beta   90.00
_cell.angle_gamma   90.00
#
_symmetry.space_group_name_H-M   'P 1'
#
loop_
_entity.id
_entity.type
_entity.pdbx_description
1 polymer ?
#
loop_
_entity_poly.entity_id
_entity_poly.type
_entity_poly.pdbx_seq_one_letter_code
_entity_poly.pdbx_strand_id
1 'polypeptide(L)' 'MFLCCRGPPGLTPCDFFLWGYMKDKVYVPPMPTTLQALQERITAAVTDIDGNMLLNVWMELDYR' A
#
# COMPACT_ATOMS: atom_id res chain seq x y z
N MET A 1 -3.89 14.07 4.97
CA MET A 1 -3.22 14.88 3.94
C MET A 1 -2.90 13.96 2.78
N PHE A 2 -3.95 13.62 2.02
CA PHE A 2 -3.91 12.68 0.93
C PHE A 2 -2.93 13.19 -0.12
N LEU A 3 -1.92 12.40 -0.48
CA LEU A 3 -0.94 12.72 -1.51
C LEU A 3 -1.63 12.75 -2.89
N CYS A 4 -2.39 13.80 -3.14
CA CYS A 4 -2.90 14.20 -4.45
C CYS A 4 -1.82 14.90 -5.27
N CYS A 5 -0.60 14.33 -5.31
CA CYS A 5 0.41 14.78 -6.26
C CYS A 5 0.30 13.86 -7.48
N ARG A 6 -0.49 14.33 -8.45
CA ARG A 6 -0.65 13.84 -9.82
C ARG A 6 0.57 13.01 -10.25
N GLY A 7 0.44 11.68 -10.17
CA GLY A 7 1.46 10.77 -10.68
C GLY A 7 1.64 10.98 -12.19
N PRO A 8 2.79 10.55 -12.75
CA PRO A 8 2.98 10.51 -14.20
C PRO A 8 1.83 9.76 -14.88
N PRO A 9 1.51 10.05 -16.16
CA PRO A 9 0.31 9.58 -16.86
C PRO A 9 0.32 8.05 -17.11
N GLY A 10 0.17 7.29 -16.04
CA GLY A 10 0.29 5.83 -16.03
C GLY A 10 0.35 5.20 -14.64
N LEU A 11 0.56 5.95 -13.57
CA LEU A 11 0.48 5.42 -12.19
C LEU A 11 -0.83 5.84 -11.53
N THR A 12 -1.66 4.86 -11.15
CA THR A 12 -2.90 5.16 -10.44
C THR A 12 -2.55 5.61 -9.02
N PRO A 13 -3.31 6.53 -8.42
CA PRO A 13 -3.07 6.91 -7.03
C PRO A 13 -3.22 5.75 -6.05
N CYS A 14 -3.96 4.70 -6.42
CA CYS A 14 -3.97 3.41 -5.73
C CYS A 14 -2.57 2.77 -5.67
N ASP A 15 -1.80 2.78 -6.77
CA ASP A 15 -0.43 2.23 -6.78
C ASP A 15 0.49 2.98 -5.80
N PHE A 16 0.36 4.31 -5.71
CA PHE A 16 1.13 5.11 -4.76
C PHE A 16 0.75 4.81 -3.31
N PHE A 17 -0.55 4.72 -3.02
CA PHE A 17 -1.05 4.39 -1.69
C PHE A 17 -0.59 2.99 -1.26
N LEU A 18 -0.78 2.00 -2.13
CA LEU A 18 -0.39 0.62 -1.88
C LEU A 18 1.12 0.49 -1.65
N TRP A 19 1.92 1.15 -2.47
CA TRP A 19 3.37 1.16 -2.33
C TRP A 19 3.85 1.85 -1.03
N GLY A 20 3.20 2.95 -0.64
CA GLY A 20 3.45 3.61 0.63
C GLY A 20 3.13 2.70 1.83
N TYR A 21 1.96 2.08 1.79
CA TYR A 21 1.45 1.17 2.83
C TYR A 21 2.35 -0.06 3.02
N MET A 22 2.72 -0.71 1.92
CA MET A 22 3.61 -1.87 1.92
C MET A 22 4.95 -1.56 2.55
N LYS A 23 5.55 -0.41 2.21
CA LYS A 23 6.84 -0.01 2.81
C LYS A 23 6.71 0.21 4.31
N ASP A 24 5.64 0.86 4.75
CA ASP A 24 5.42 1.12 6.18
C ASP A 24 5.29 -0.20 6.96
N LYS A 25 4.57 -1.19 6.43
CA LYS A 25 4.34 -2.48 7.10
C LYS A 25 5.50 -3.47 7.00
N VAL A 26 6.24 -3.47 5.89
CA VAL A 26 7.34 -4.42 5.66
C VAL A 26 8.61 -3.98 6.38
N TYR A 27 8.91 -2.68 6.40
CA TYR A 27 10.15 -2.13 6.97
C TYR A 27 10.03 -1.74 8.46
N VAL A 28 9.02 -2.23 9.18
CA VAL A 28 8.89 -2.02 10.64
C VAL A 28 10.00 -2.77 11.39
N PRO A 29 10.74 -2.12 12.31
CA PRO A 29 11.69 -2.80 13.19
C PRO A 29 10.99 -3.82 14.11
N PRO A 30 11.59 -4.98 14.39
CA PRO A 30 12.90 -5.45 13.95
C PRO A 30 12.89 -5.86 12.47
N MET A 31 13.94 -5.55 11.72
CA MET A 31 14.04 -5.89 10.29
C MET A 31 13.99 -7.42 10.09
N PRO A 32 13.24 -7.95 9.12
CA PRO A 32 13.26 -9.39 8.85
C PRO A 32 14.65 -9.78 8.35
N THR A 33 15.29 -10.71 9.05
CA THR A 33 16.63 -11.23 8.72
C THR A 33 16.60 -12.46 7.80
N THR A 34 15.42 -13.03 7.57
CA THR A 34 15.23 -14.20 6.69
C THR A 34 14.21 -13.89 5.59
N LEU A 35 14.37 -14.55 4.44
CA LEU A 35 13.42 -14.47 3.32
C LEU A 35 12.01 -14.91 3.72
N GLN A 36 11.91 -15.91 4.59
CA GLN A 36 10.62 -16.38 5.11
C GLN A 36 9.92 -15.30 5.94
N ALA A 37 10.63 -14.66 6.87
CA ALA A 37 10.05 -13.57 7.67
C ALA A 37 9.64 -12.36 6.81
N LEU A 38 10.36 -12.11 5.71
CA LEU A 38 9.99 -11.09 4.74
C LEU A 38 8.70 -11.48 3.99
N GLN A 39 8.59 -12.74 3.52
CA GLN A 39 7.39 -13.25 2.87
C GLN A 39 6.17 -13.22 3.79
N GLU A 40 6.34 -13.62 5.05
CA GLU A 40 5.28 -13.58 6.05
C GLU A 40 4.80 -12.15 6.30
N ARG A 41 5.71 -11.17 6.35
CA ARG A 41 5.37 -9.75 6.49
C ARG A 41 4.67 -9.17 5.28
N ILE A 42 5.12 -9.51 4.06
CA ILE A 42 4.44 -9.07 2.84
C ILE A 42 3.04 -9.67 2.80
N THR A 43 2.90 -10.95 3.11
CA THR A 43 1.60 -11.63 3.17
C THR A 43 0.70 -10.97 4.21
N ALA A 44 1.22 -10.73 5.43
CA ALA A 44 0.48 -10.07 6.49
C ALA A 44 0.04 -8.65 6.09
N ALA A 45 0.94 -7.87 5.47
CA ALA A 45 0.63 -6.53 4.97
C ALA A 45 -0.44 -6.56 3.87
N VAL A 46 -0.41 -7.54 2.96
CA VAL A 46 -1.43 -7.76 1.93
C VAL A 46 -2.78 -8.12 2.56
N THR A 47 -2.81 -9.04 3.52
CA THR A 47 -4.04 -9.45 4.19
C THR A 47 -4.64 -8.37 5.09
N ASP A 48 -3.80 -7.45 5.58
CA ASP A 48 -4.20 -6.31 6.40
C ASP A 48 -4.76 -5.16 5.56
N ILE A 49 -4.53 -5.15 4.25
CA ILE A 49 -5.23 -4.26 3.33
C ILE A 49 -6.66 -4.75 3.19
N ASP A 50 -7.56 -4.07 3.89
CA ASP A 50 -8.98 -4.34 3.80
C ASP A 50 -9.53 -3.95 2.41
N GLY A 51 -10.38 -4.80 1.84
CA GLY A 51 -11.02 -4.51 0.56
C GLY A 51 -11.80 -3.20 0.56
N ASN A 52 -12.34 -2.79 1.72
CA ASN A 52 -13.00 -1.50 1.86
C ASN A 52 -12.03 -0.31 1.82
N MET A 53 -10.78 -0.46 2.31
CA MET A 53 -9.77 0.59 2.16
C MET A 53 -9.45 0.84 0.69
N LEU A 54 -9.28 -0.24 -0.09
CA LEU A 54 -9.09 -0.13 -1.53
C LEU A 54 -10.31 0.51 -2.18
N LEU A 55 -11.53 0.03 -1.90
CA LEU A 55 -12.76 0.60 -2.46
C LEU A 55 -12.92 2.09 -2.14
N ASN A 56 -12.53 2.54 -0.94
CA ASN A 56 -12.61 3.95 -0.57
C ASN A 56 -11.63 4.80 -1.40
N VAL A 57 -10.39 4.35 -1.57
CA VAL A 57 -9.40 5.03 -2.42
C VAL A 57 -9.87 5.02 -3.89
N TRP A 58 -10.44 3.92 -4.36
CA TRP A 58 -11.01 3.82 -5.71
C TRP A 58 -12.19 4.78 -5.92
N MET A 59 -13.12 4.89 -4.95
CA MET A 59 -14.24 5.83 -5.04
C MET A 59 -13.79 7.29 -4.98
N GLU A 60 -12.82 7.64 -4.15
CA GLU A 60 -12.24 8.99 -4.11
C GLU A 60 -11.59 9.40 -5.44
N LEU A 61 -11.14 8.41 -6.23
CA LEU A 61 -10.56 8.63 -7.55
C LEU A 61 -11.60 8.70 -8.67
N ASP A 62 -12.66 7.87 -8.61
CA ASP A 62 -13.75 7.85 -9.59
C ASP A 62 -14.61 9.12 -9.52
N TYR A 63 -14.74 9.70 -8.32
CA TYR A 63 -15.49 10.93 -8.12
C TYR A 63 -14.75 12.21 -8.57
N ARG A 64 -13.52 12.11 -9.11
CA ARG A 64 -12.67 13.25 -9.46
C ARG A 64 -12.47 13.46 -10.96
#